data_AF-A0A3M0ZEY7-F1
#
_entry.id   AF-A0A3M0ZEY7-F1
#
_cell.length_a   1.000
_cell.length_b   1.000
_cell.length_c   1.000
_cell.angle_alpha   90.00
_cell.angle_beta   90.00
_cell.angle_gamma   90.00
#
_symmetry.space_group_name_H-M   'P 1'
#
loop_
_entity.id
_entity.type
_entity.pdbx_description
1 polymer ?
#
loop_
_entity_poly.entity_id
_entity_poly.type
_entity_poly.pdbx_seq_one_letter_code
_entity_poly.pdbx_strand_id
1 'polypeptide(L)'
;MLANGDADGLTIFKEHYGLDPTICPSSVTNITLAGTAPDGSTTATRSEAGWNGLGHGQDIVDRFATSLGLSCPDPPPSCGTCSVTGVVDADPQYDAFTRCLDDPAINCTTPFTTDPANCTGGAQQCTYYLGPPLPLSASNTPVCVVSRLASDVTGTYEVGTGAATVNYDQRSIVHLGESATMPCPVCGGLCSVDPGLSCDVDADCISLTGFTRACIGDPNPGDSVKEGACRALCRTDFDCRYEDPSTHVVTNLGTCGDYDSTPNDGLAEGRCYAGANNGGACDVEAFDATFARPPTGVSLECPPDKGKNISGGGFILDLALTTGTTSMPFNLPCDFPNQSLNCACAVCSGNGNVGCNSDAECAAIGAGTCSSNGGGAARLPNACGDGNCSDNGDGTGTCLAGPAIQYCDGQLRANGEGFLTCAVDGDCRALDSVCDPRCTDDGTPCASNADCNTGIECTGFCGNCTITAPRPCFLDPITATGTPDPDHPIMVTTFCVPPTSSSGVNSGSGLPGPSRVTIEMESSLNY
;
A
#
# COMPACT_ATOMS: atom_id res chain seq x y z
N MET A 1 -23.62 10.20 -23.75
CA MET A 1 -23.16 11.61 -23.77
C MET A 1 -23.49 12.18 -22.41
N LEU A 2 -22.63 11.85 -21.45
CA LEU A 2 -22.47 12.32 -20.06
C LEU A 2 -21.51 11.27 -19.47
N ALA A 3 -20.24 11.44 -19.81
CA ALA A 3 -19.10 10.73 -19.28
C ALA A 3 -18.03 11.82 -19.12
N ASN A 4 -17.59 12.01 -17.88
CA ASN A 4 -16.42 12.71 -17.38
C ASN A 4 -16.78 13.29 -16.01
N GLY A 5 -16.08 12.80 -14.99
CA GLY A 5 -16.08 13.33 -13.64
C GLY A 5 -15.45 14.71 -13.62
N ASP A 6 -16.27 15.72 -13.84
CA ASP A 6 -15.91 17.09 -13.54
C ASP A 6 -16.19 17.33 -12.05
N ALA A 7 -15.13 17.26 -11.24
CA ALA A 7 -15.05 17.96 -9.94
C ALA A 7 -15.34 19.48 -10.11
N ASP A 8 -15.34 19.99 -11.35
CA ASP A 8 -15.67 21.37 -11.71
C ASP A 8 -17.16 21.76 -11.59
N GLY A 9 -18.07 20.81 -11.38
CA GLY A 9 -19.50 21.13 -11.24
C GLY A 9 -19.80 22.06 -10.07
N LEU A 10 -19.05 21.92 -8.96
CA LEU A 10 -19.23 22.74 -7.75
C LEU A 10 -18.46 24.07 -7.83
N THR A 11 -17.29 24.07 -8.49
CA THR A 11 -16.47 25.27 -8.72
C THR A 11 -17.20 26.26 -9.63
N ILE A 12 -17.85 25.77 -10.71
CA ILE A 12 -18.69 26.59 -11.59
C ILE A 12 -19.93 27.10 -10.85
N PHE A 13 -20.49 26.35 -9.88
CA PHE A 13 -21.63 26.82 -9.10
C PHE A 13 -21.28 27.92 -8.09
N LYS A 14 -20.12 27.79 -7.41
CA LYS A 14 -19.59 28.80 -6.47
C LYS A 14 -19.20 30.09 -7.19
N GLU A 15 -18.52 30.01 -8.34
CA GLU A 15 -18.09 31.20 -9.09
C GLU A 15 -19.25 31.93 -9.80
N HIS A 16 -20.33 31.23 -10.18
CA HIS A 16 -21.40 31.85 -10.98
C HIS A 16 -22.59 32.39 -10.18
N TYR A 17 -22.85 31.90 -8.96
CA TYR A 17 -24.04 32.29 -8.18
C TYR A 17 -23.79 32.99 -6.84
N GLY A 18 -22.57 32.98 -6.29
CA GLY A 18 -22.23 33.79 -5.10
C GLY A 18 -23.15 33.60 -3.89
N LEU A 19 -23.72 32.40 -3.72
CA LEU A 19 -24.52 32.06 -2.55
C LEU A 19 -23.66 31.22 -1.62
N ASP A 20 -23.36 31.76 -0.43
CA ASP A 20 -22.79 30.96 0.65
C ASP A 20 -23.70 29.73 0.90
N PRO A 21 -23.13 28.55 1.18
CA PRO A 21 -23.94 27.36 1.44
C PRO A 21 -24.89 27.65 2.60
N THR A 22 -26.20 27.50 2.33
CA THR A 22 -27.26 27.71 3.34
C THR A 22 -27.44 26.52 4.28
N ILE A 23 -26.60 25.49 4.12
CA ILE A 23 -26.57 24.24 4.86
C ILE A 23 -25.11 23.88 5.13
N CYS A 24 -24.83 23.19 6.24
CA CYS A 24 -23.51 22.68 6.55
C CYS A 24 -23.27 21.33 5.88
N PRO A 25 -22.01 20.99 5.55
CA PRO A 25 -21.72 19.70 4.94
C PRO A 25 -22.06 18.56 5.90
N SER A 26 -22.58 17.48 5.35
CA SER A 26 -22.93 16.25 6.06
C SER A 26 -21.85 15.19 5.97
N SER A 27 -20.92 15.30 5.01
CA SER A 27 -19.73 14.45 4.91
C SER A 27 -18.59 15.14 4.15
N VAL A 28 -17.40 14.54 4.24
CA VAL A 28 -16.23 14.87 3.44
C VAL A 28 -15.69 13.59 2.80
N THR A 29 -15.41 13.61 1.50
CA THR A 29 -14.71 12.53 0.80
C THR A 29 -13.27 12.97 0.58
N ASN A 30 -12.31 12.16 1.03
CA ASN A 30 -10.88 12.40 0.81
C ASN A 30 -10.32 11.33 -0.12
N ILE A 31 -9.69 11.72 -1.21
CA ILE A 31 -8.98 10.84 -2.14
C ILE A 31 -7.49 10.99 -1.90
N THR A 32 -6.80 9.89 -1.64
CA THR A 32 -5.33 9.91 -1.47
C THR A 32 -4.68 10.22 -2.81
N LEU A 33 -3.74 11.18 -2.79
CA LEU A 33 -2.89 11.52 -3.92
C LEU A 33 -1.49 10.98 -3.64
N ALA A 34 -1.12 9.86 -4.26
CA ALA A 34 0.18 9.22 -4.07
C ALA A 34 0.94 9.06 -5.41
N GLY A 35 2.26 8.88 -5.32
CA GLY A 35 3.12 8.71 -6.48
C GLY A 35 3.42 9.99 -7.26
N THR A 36 3.72 9.79 -8.56
CA THR A 36 4.11 10.83 -9.51
C THR A 36 2.90 11.23 -10.36
N ALA A 37 2.45 12.47 -10.25
CA ALA A 37 1.41 13.04 -11.07
C ALA A 37 1.77 12.95 -12.57
N PRO A 38 0.79 12.99 -13.49
CA PRO A 38 1.02 12.88 -14.93
C PRO A 38 2.00 13.91 -15.52
N ASP A 39 2.19 15.05 -14.84
CA ASP A 39 3.15 16.09 -15.21
C ASP A 39 4.59 15.83 -14.73
N GLY A 40 4.81 14.70 -14.04
CA GLY A 40 6.10 14.32 -13.48
C GLY A 40 6.37 14.88 -12.08
N SER A 41 5.45 15.67 -11.49
CA SER A 41 5.57 16.10 -10.11
C SER A 41 5.30 14.94 -9.16
N THR A 42 6.03 14.85 -8.06
CA THR A 42 5.75 13.85 -7.01
C THR A 42 4.86 14.50 -5.97
N THR A 43 3.83 13.79 -5.54
CA THR A 43 2.97 14.22 -4.43
C THR A 43 3.79 14.30 -3.13
N ALA A 44 3.30 15.04 -2.14
CA ALA A 44 3.92 15.10 -0.82
C ALA A 44 3.76 13.78 -0.04
N THR A 45 2.99 12.84 -0.58
CA THR A 45 2.69 11.55 0.05
C THR A 45 3.92 10.67 0.16
N ARG A 46 4.20 10.23 1.39
CA ARG A 46 5.38 9.43 1.71
C ARG A 46 5.15 8.61 2.96
N SER A 47 5.61 7.36 2.92
CA SER A 47 5.67 6.48 4.08
C SER A 47 7.11 6.15 4.43
N GLU A 48 7.43 6.24 5.72
CA GLU A 48 8.73 5.88 6.25
C GLU A 48 8.56 5.00 7.47
N ALA A 49 9.14 3.81 7.43
CA ALA A 49 9.11 2.88 8.55
C ALA A 49 10.52 2.40 8.89
N GLY A 50 10.76 2.25 10.20
CA GLY A 50 11.97 1.64 10.72
C GLY A 50 13.07 2.62 11.10
N TRP A 51 13.82 2.27 12.14
CA TRP A 51 14.99 3.03 12.58
C TRP A 51 16.20 2.87 11.63
N ASN A 52 16.18 1.89 10.73
CA ASN A 52 17.37 1.53 9.96
C ASN A 52 17.49 2.25 8.60
N GLY A 53 16.47 3.03 8.20
CA GLY A 53 16.43 3.82 6.96
C GLY A 53 16.06 3.06 5.69
N LEU A 54 15.93 1.73 5.74
CA LEU A 54 15.69 0.90 4.55
C LEU A 54 14.22 0.85 4.12
N GLY A 55 13.31 1.16 5.05
CA GLY A 55 11.87 1.31 4.82
C GLY A 55 11.44 2.77 4.62
N HIS A 56 12.36 3.69 4.34
CA HIS A 56 12.05 5.11 4.12
C HIS A 56 11.75 5.38 2.65
N GLY A 57 10.97 6.45 2.38
CA GLY A 57 10.65 6.86 1.01
C GLY A 57 9.78 5.86 0.26
N GLN A 58 8.94 5.12 0.99
CA GLN A 58 7.97 4.22 0.38
C GLN A 58 6.81 5.05 -0.16
N ASP A 59 6.34 4.67 -1.34
CA ASP A 59 5.08 5.16 -1.87
C ASP A 59 3.91 4.49 -1.12
N ILE A 60 2.72 5.06 -1.25
CA ILE A 60 1.49 4.40 -0.82
C ILE A 60 0.53 4.32 -2.01
N VAL A 61 -0.61 3.68 -1.77
CA VAL A 61 -1.65 3.51 -2.77
C VAL A 61 -2.29 4.87 -3.12
N ASP A 62 -2.34 5.18 -4.42
CA ASP A 62 -2.95 6.36 -5.02
C ASP A 62 -4.43 6.11 -5.37
N ARG A 63 -5.24 7.17 -5.40
CA ARG A 63 -6.65 7.18 -5.86
C ARG A 63 -7.65 6.38 -5.01
N PHE A 64 -7.28 5.99 -3.79
CA PHE A 64 -8.25 5.43 -2.84
C PHE A 64 -8.96 6.56 -2.08
N ALA A 65 -10.28 6.47 -1.96
CA ALA A 65 -11.16 7.42 -1.31
C ALA A 65 -11.66 6.91 0.06
N THR A 66 -11.86 7.84 0.99
CA THR A 66 -12.54 7.59 2.26
C THR A 66 -13.52 8.71 2.54
N SER A 67 -14.79 8.34 2.71
CA SER A 67 -15.85 9.28 3.09
C SER A 67 -16.14 9.24 4.57
N LEU A 68 -16.09 10.40 5.20
CA LEU A 68 -16.30 10.59 6.64
C LEU A 68 -17.53 11.47 6.88
N GLY A 69 -18.42 11.02 7.75
CA GLY A 69 -19.61 11.78 8.14
C GLY A 69 -19.25 12.95 9.06
N LEU A 70 -19.88 14.10 8.85
CA LEU A 70 -19.67 15.32 9.61
C LEU A 70 -20.93 15.73 10.38
N SER A 71 -20.75 16.11 11.65
CA SER A 71 -21.79 16.73 12.46
C SER A 71 -21.32 18.11 12.93
N CYS A 72 -21.89 19.16 12.33
CA CYS A 72 -21.49 20.55 12.55
C CYS A 72 -22.41 21.22 13.59
N PRO A 73 -21.87 21.72 14.72
CA PRO A 73 -22.67 22.37 15.75
C PRO A 73 -23.08 23.81 15.40
N ASP A 74 -22.29 24.50 14.58
CA ASP A 74 -22.52 25.89 14.22
C ASP A 74 -23.42 26.02 12.99
N PRO A 75 -24.27 27.06 12.90
CA PRO A 75 -25.11 27.29 11.74
C PRO A 75 -24.29 27.71 10.51
N PRO A 76 -24.83 27.50 9.30
CA PRO A 76 -24.25 28.04 8.07
C PRO A 76 -24.21 29.59 8.12
N PRO A 77 -23.26 30.22 7.42
CA PRO A 77 -22.35 29.61 6.44
C PRO A 77 -21.01 29.13 7.01
N SER A 78 -20.70 29.43 8.28
CA SER A 78 -19.38 29.11 8.83
C SER A 78 -19.22 27.63 9.13
N CYS A 79 -20.25 26.98 9.69
CA CYS A 79 -20.27 25.57 10.12
C CYS A 79 -19.24 25.16 11.17
N GLY A 80 -18.15 25.92 11.31
CA GLY A 80 -17.12 25.82 12.32
C GLY A 80 -16.39 24.48 12.26
N THR A 81 -15.98 24.03 13.44
CA THR A 81 -15.39 22.72 13.63
C THR A 81 -16.49 21.67 13.81
N CYS A 82 -16.63 20.78 12.83
CA CYS A 82 -17.53 19.65 12.87
C CYS A 82 -16.85 18.44 13.51
N SER A 83 -17.61 17.60 14.20
CA SER A 83 -17.13 16.30 14.67
C SER A 83 -17.23 15.25 13.57
N VAL A 84 -16.21 14.42 13.42
CA VAL A 84 -16.25 13.22 12.57
C VAL A 84 -17.10 12.16 13.26
N THR A 85 -18.06 11.60 12.53
CA THR A 85 -19.08 10.66 13.04
C THR A 85 -18.88 9.22 12.59
N GLY A 86 -17.84 8.98 11.78
CA GLY A 86 -17.49 7.66 11.26
C GLY A 86 -17.39 7.61 9.74
N VAL A 87 -17.13 6.43 9.20
CA VAL A 87 -17.21 6.15 7.76
C VAL A 87 -18.66 6.15 7.29
N VAL A 88 -18.94 6.74 6.13
CA VAL A 88 -20.30 6.89 5.60
C VAL A 88 -20.41 6.49 4.14
N ASP A 89 -21.58 5.99 3.77
CA ASP A 89 -21.99 5.71 2.40
C ASP A 89 -22.33 7.02 1.66
N ALA A 90 -21.29 7.80 1.38
CA ALA A 90 -21.37 9.02 0.57
C ALA A 90 -20.58 8.88 -0.75
N ASP A 91 -19.90 7.76 -0.95
CA ASP A 91 -19.11 7.43 -2.13
C ASP A 91 -19.27 5.92 -2.43
N PRO A 92 -19.34 5.50 -3.70
CA PRO A 92 -19.42 4.08 -4.07
C PRO A 92 -18.32 3.20 -3.46
N GLN A 93 -17.17 3.80 -3.12
CA GLN A 93 -16.08 3.10 -2.43
C GLN A 93 -16.47 2.59 -1.04
N TYR A 94 -17.51 3.14 -0.42
CA TYR A 94 -18.00 2.60 0.85
C TYR A 94 -18.34 1.10 0.74
N ASP A 95 -19.05 0.72 -0.31
CA ASP A 95 -19.40 -0.68 -0.58
C ASP A 95 -18.17 -1.50 -1.01
N ALA A 96 -17.23 -0.88 -1.73
CA ALA A 96 -15.95 -1.49 -2.11
C ALA A 96 -15.05 -1.82 -0.89
N PHE A 97 -15.08 -1.02 0.17
CA PHE A 97 -14.22 -1.23 1.33
C PHE A 97 -14.92 -1.87 2.53
N THR A 98 -16.24 -2.03 2.46
CA THR A 98 -17.00 -2.79 3.46
C THR A 98 -16.98 -4.28 3.13
N ARG A 99 -16.05 -5.00 3.75
CA ARG A 99 -15.79 -6.41 3.48
C ARG A 99 -15.82 -7.26 4.75
N CYS A 100 -15.91 -8.57 4.59
CA CYS A 100 -15.86 -9.50 5.71
C CYS A 100 -14.48 -9.50 6.39
N LEU A 101 -14.49 -9.51 7.73
CA LEU A 101 -13.28 -9.46 8.56
C LEU A 101 -12.29 -10.60 8.25
N ASP A 102 -12.80 -11.79 7.97
CA ASP A 102 -11.98 -12.99 7.74
C ASP A 102 -11.63 -13.18 6.25
N ASP A 103 -12.29 -12.45 5.35
CA ASP A 103 -12.10 -12.56 3.90
C ASP A 103 -12.44 -11.24 3.18
N PRO A 104 -11.42 -10.44 2.81
CA PRO A 104 -11.64 -9.14 2.17
C PRO A 104 -12.21 -9.25 0.74
N ALA A 105 -12.21 -10.43 0.12
CA ALA A 105 -12.83 -10.64 -1.19
C ALA A 105 -14.36 -10.79 -1.10
N ILE A 106 -14.94 -10.79 0.11
CA ILE A 106 -16.37 -10.95 0.32
C ILE A 106 -16.97 -9.64 0.84
N ASN A 107 -17.90 -9.09 0.07
CA ASN A 107 -18.62 -7.87 0.41
C ASN A 107 -19.58 -8.12 1.58
N CYS A 108 -19.81 -7.10 2.39
CA CYS A 108 -20.82 -7.14 3.42
C CYS A 108 -21.44 -5.75 3.61
N THR A 109 -22.52 -5.64 4.40
CA THR A 109 -23.39 -4.44 4.28
C THR A 109 -23.09 -3.31 5.26
N THR A 110 -22.59 -3.60 6.47
CA THR A 110 -22.47 -2.58 7.51
C THR A 110 -21.26 -2.83 8.38
N PRO A 111 -20.22 -1.97 8.33
CA PRO A 111 -19.00 -2.10 9.12
C PRO A 111 -19.31 -2.28 10.61
N PHE A 112 -18.46 -3.05 11.30
CA PHE A 112 -18.52 -3.26 12.76
C PHE A 112 -19.79 -3.96 13.26
N THR A 113 -20.58 -4.54 12.35
CA THR A 113 -21.75 -5.37 12.68
C THR A 113 -21.53 -6.81 12.26
N THR A 114 -22.37 -7.72 12.78
CA THR A 114 -22.41 -9.11 12.32
C THR A 114 -23.24 -9.21 11.04
N ASP A 115 -22.67 -9.81 10.00
CA ASP A 115 -23.34 -10.13 8.73
C ASP A 115 -23.24 -11.63 8.46
N PRO A 116 -24.05 -12.46 9.13
CA PRO A 116 -24.05 -13.91 8.94
C PRO A 116 -24.59 -14.35 7.57
N ALA A 117 -25.20 -13.43 6.81
CA ALA A 117 -25.74 -13.75 5.49
C ALA A 117 -24.62 -13.83 4.44
N ASN A 118 -23.65 -12.91 4.52
CA ASN A 118 -22.55 -12.82 3.57
C ASN A 118 -21.24 -13.38 4.13
N CYS A 119 -20.91 -13.08 5.38
CA CYS A 119 -19.65 -13.47 5.99
C CYS A 119 -19.72 -14.89 6.55
N THR A 120 -19.23 -15.86 5.78
CA THR A 120 -19.10 -17.26 6.22
C THR A 120 -17.78 -17.45 6.97
N GLY A 121 -17.81 -17.77 8.27
CA GLY A 121 -16.58 -17.83 9.07
C GLY A 121 -16.78 -17.80 10.57
N GLY A 122 -15.68 -17.55 11.29
CA GLY A 122 -15.65 -17.57 12.75
C GLY A 122 -16.30 -16.34 13.37
N ALA A 123 -15.94 -15.15 12.89
CA ALA A 123 -16.48 -13.90 13.44
C ALA A 123 -17.82 -13.49 12.80
N GLN A 124 -18.02 -13.82 11.52
CA GLN A 124 -19.20 -13.37 10.73
C GLN A 124 -19.40 -11.85 10.83
N GLN A 125 -18.30 -11.10 10.89
CA GLN A 125 -18.27 -9.66 11.13
C GLN A 125 -17.84 -8.91 9.88
N CYS A 126 -18.45 -7.75 9.70
CA CYS A 126 -18.04 -6.73 8.76
C CYS A 126 -16.96 -5.84 9.34
N THR A 127 -16.07 -5.37 8.47
CA THR A 127 -15.11 -4.32 8.77
C THR A 127 -15.01 -3.37 7.59
N TYR A 128 -14.47 -2.18 7.84
CA TYR A 128 -14.07 -1.26 6.79
C TYR A 128 -12.56 -1.38 6.56
N TYR A 129 -12.15 -1.58 5.31
CA TYR A 129 -10.74 -1.61 4.91
C TYR A 129 -10.27 -0.19 4.53
N LEU A 130 -9.06 0.19 4.95
CA LEU A 130 -8.48 1.49 4.63
C LEU A 130 -7.67 1.38 3.32
N GLY A 131 -8.38 1.16 2.22
CA GLY A 131 -7.81 0.93 0.90
C GLY A 131 -7.47 -0.54 0.61
N PRO A 132 -7.08 -0.84 -0.65
CA PRO A 132 -6.63 -2.16 -1.05
C PRO A 132 -5.25 -2.51 -0.46
N PRO A 133 -4.75 -3.75 -0.66
CA PRO A 133 -3.47 -4.16 -0.11
C PRO A 133 -2.32 -3.25 -0.56
N LEU A 134 -1.57 -2.70 0.41
CA LEU A 134 -0.45 -1.78 0.21
C LEU A 134 0.84 -2.56 -0.03
N PRO A 135 1.44 -2.48 -1.23
CA PRO A 135 2.72 -3.12 -1.52
C PRO A 135 3.89 -2.31 -0.95
N LEU A 136 4.73 -2.93 -0.13
CA LEU A 136 5.95 -2.30 0.40
C LEU A 136 7.16 -3.21 0.16
N SER A 137 8.33 -2.61 -0.05
CA SER A 137 9.58 -3.36 -0.17
C SER A 137 10.71 -2.60 0.51
N ALA A 138 11.34 -3.25 1.48
CA ALA A 138 12.48 -2.72 2.21
C ALA A 138 13.61 -3.75 2.22
N SER A 139 14.79 -3.37 1.72
CA SER A 139 15.96 -4.24 1.69
C SER A 139 15.72 -5.60 1.02
N ASN A 140 15.09 -5.59 -0.16
CA ASN A 140 14.68 -6.80 -0.91
C ASN A 140 13.70 -7.72 -0.15
N THR A 141 13.07 -7.22 0.92
CA THR A 141 12.06 -7.96 1.68
C THR A 141 10.69 -7.36 1.39
N PRO A 142 9.93 -7.95 0.45
CA PRO A 142 8.61 -7.46 0.10
C PRO A 142 7.58 -7.85 1.17
N VAL A 143 6.66 -6.95 1.45
CA VAL A 143 5.48 -7.21 2.27
C VAL A 143 4.23 -6.63 1.62
N CYS A 144 3.10 -7.27 1.87
CA CYS A 144 1.80 -6.79 1.48
C CYS A 144 0.99 -6.48 2.74
N VAL A 145 0.60 -5.22 2.91
CA VAL A 145 -0.08 -4.75 4.12
C VAL A 145 -1.55 -4.51 3.84
N VAL A 146 -2.42 -5.20 4.57
CA VAL A 146 -3.86 -4.98 4.51
C VAL A 146 -4.28 -4.23 5.76
N SER A 147 -4.86 -3.03 5.58
CA SER A 147 -5.25 -2.15 6.67
C SER A 147 -6.75 -2.13 6.83
N ARG A 148 -7.26 -2.26 8.06
CA ARG A 148 -8.69 -2.18 8.36
C ARG A 148 -8.96 -1.44 9.65
N LEU A 149 -10.19 -1.00 9.85
CA LEU A 149 -10.65 -0.39 11.08
C LEU A 149 -11.02 -1.44 12.14
N ALA A 150 -10.58 -1.24 13.37
CA ALA A 150 -11.07 -1.98 14.54
C ALA A 150 -12.29 -1.29 15.17
N SER A 151 -12.40 0.03 15.03
CA SER A 151 -13.59 0.81 15.38
C SER A 151 -13.78 1.96 14.41
N ASP A 152 -14.94 2.60 14.50
CA ASP A 152 -15.25 3.72 13.63
C ASP A 152 -14.32 4.92 13.84
N VAL A 153 -14.21 5.75 12.81
CA VAL A 153 -13.32 6.91 12.75
C VAL A 153 -13.87 8.04 13.60
N THR A 154 -13.00 8.73 14.32
CA THR A 154 -13.38 9.90 15.13
C THR A 154 -12.48 11.08 14.82
N GLY A 155 -12.82 12.26 15.31
CA GLY A 155 -11.99 13.45 15.11
C GLY A 155 -12.79 14.72 14.89
N THR A 156 -12.12 15.69 14.30
CA THR A 156 -12.65 17.02 14.01
C THR A 156 -12.22 17.48 12.63
N TYR A 157 -13.10 18.20 11.94
CA TYR A 157 -12.85 18.83 10.65
C TYR A 157 -13.36 20.28 10.69
N GLU A 158 -12.51 21.24 10.36
CA GLU A 158 -12.87 22.66 10.29
C GLU A 158 -13.18 23.02 8.83
N VAL A 159 -14.44 23.37 8.56
CA VAL A 159 -14.97 23.50 7.19
C VAL A 159 -14.35 24.66 6.41
N GLY A 160 -14.03 25.77 7.09
CA GLY A 160 -13.51 26.97 6.43
C GLY A 160 -12.03 26.92 6.06
N THR A 161 -11.24 26.11 6.79
CA THR A 161 -9.78 26.08 6.70
C THR A 161 -9.24 24.73 6.27
N GLY A 162 -10.04 23.66 6.33
CA GLY A 162 -9.58 22.29 6.12
C GLY A 162 -8.72 21.75 7.27
N ALA A 163 -8.64 22.48 8.39
CA ALA A 163 -7.89 22.00 9.55
C ALA A 163 -8.57 20.77 10.15
N ALA A 164 -7.83 19.67 10.24
CA ALA A 164 -8.40 18.39 10.65
C ALA A 164 -7.50 17.63 11.63
N THR A 165 -8.16 16.82 12.46
CA THR A 165 -7.53 15.73 13.21
C THR A 165 -8.46 14.54 13.11
N VAL A 166 -8.00 13.45 12.52
CA VAL A 166 -8.77 12.24 12.26
C VAL A 166 -8.05 11.07 12.91
N ASN A 167 -8.76 10.35 13.77
CA ASN A 167 -8.23 9.22 14.53
C ASN A 167 -8.78 7.92 13.96
N TYR A 168 -7.87 7.05 13.53
CA TYR A 168 -8.14 5.70 13.04
C TYR A 168 -7.63 4.68 14.05
N ASP A 169 -8.52 3.83 14.61
CA ASP A 169 -8.11 2.59 15.30
C ASP A 169 -7.88 1.54 14.21
N GLN A 170 -6.65 1.47 13.71
CA GLN A 170 -6.27 0.63 12.59
C GLN A 170 -5.71 -0.71 13.08
N ARG A 171 -6.08 -1.76 12.35
CA ARG A 171 -5.44 -3.08 12.37
C ARG A 171 -4.70 -3.27 11.05
N SER A 172 -3.38 -3.36 11.13
CA SER A 172 -2.54 -3.65 9.95
C SER A 172 -2.11 -5.11 9.95
N ILE A 173 -2.56 -5.86 8.95
CA ILE A 173 -2.18 -7.25 8.76
C ILE A 173 -1.09 -7.32 7.71
N VAL A 174 0.08 -7.82 8.09
CA VAL A 174 1.27 -7.88 7.23
C VAL A 174 1.45 -9.30 6.72
N HIS A 175 1.54 -9.43 5.40
CA HIS A 175 1.84 -10.67 4.69
C HIS A 175 3.24 -10.59 4.07
N LEU A 176 3.95 -11.72 3.99
CA LEU A 176 5.12 -11.81 3.11
C LEU A 176 4.67 -11.59 1.66
N GLY A 177 5.42 -10.80 0.91
CA GLY A 177 5.06 -10.47 -0.46
C GLY A 177 5.28 -11.58 -1.47
N GLU A 178 4.73 -11.41 -2.67
CA GLU A 178 4.87 -12.38 -3.77
C GLU A 178 6.29 -12.38 -4.36
N SER A 179 6.82 -11.19 -4.66
CA SER A 179 8.20 -11.00 -5.11
C SER A 179 8.70 -9.60 -4.73
N ALA A 180 10.00 -9.33 -4.92
CA ALA A 180 10.59 -8.04 -4.58
C ALA A 180 10.02 -6.86 -5.39
N THR A 181 9.51 -7.14 -6.60
CA THR A 181 8.94 -6.18 -7.58
C THR A 181 7.42 -6.27 -7.69
N MET A 182 6.81 -7.25 -7.01
CA MET A 182 5.36 -7.40 -6.89
C MET A 182 5.05 -7.81 -5.45
N PRO A 183 5.10 -6.88 -4.47
CA PRO A 183 4.90 -7.24 -3.08
C PRO A 183 3.48 -7.72 -2.79
N CYS A 184 2.47 -7.16 -3.45
CA CYS A 184 1.07 -7.59 -3.33
C CYS A 184 0.58 -8.29 -4.61
N PRO A 185 -0.42 -9.18 -4.51
CA PRO A 185 -1.22 -9.57 -5.67
C PRO A 185 -1.84 -8.34 -6.34
N VAL A 186 -2.07 -8.43 -7.65
CA VAL A 186 -2.63 -7.33 -8.44
C VAL A 186 -3.87 -7.78 -9.19
N CYS A 187 -4.78 -6.85 -9.47
CA CYS A 187 -5.81 -7.02 -10.46
C CYS A 187 -5.21 -6.72 -11.85
N GLY A 188 -5.03 -7.79 -12.63
CA GLY A 188 -4.42 -7.77 -13.96
C GLY A 188 -5.40 -8.21 -15.04
N GLY A 189 -4.87 -8.81 -16.10
CA GLY A 189 -5.62 -9.22 -17.29
C GLY A 189 -5.32 -10.65 -17.73
N LEU A 190 -5.63 -10.91 -19.00
CA LEU A 190 -5.49 -12.19 -19.67
C LEU A 190 -4.67 -12.07 -20.96
N CYS A 191 -3.86 -13.08 -21.22
CA CYS A 191 -3.15 -13.17 -22.49
C CYS A 191 -4.11 -13.48 -23.64
N SER A 192 -3.89 -12.81 -24.77
CA SER A 192 -4.79 -12.82 -25.94
C SER A 192 -4.88 -14.15 -26.70
N VAL A 193 -3.98 -15.12 -26.49
CA VAL A 193 -4.19 -16.47 -27.03
C VAL A 193 -4.67 -17.47 -25.98
N ASP A 194 -5.72 -18.18 -26.34
CA ASP A 194 -6.27 -19.31 -25.61
C ASP A 194 -5.43 -20.57 -25.95
N PRO A 195 -4.81 -21.25 -24.97
CA PRO A 195 -4.11 -22.51 -25.20
C PRO A 195 -5.04 -23.66 -25.65
N GLY A 196 -6.37 -23.45 -25.67
CA GLY A 196 -7.37 -24.41 -26.12
C GLY A 196 -7.56 -25.57 -25.16
N LEU A 197 -7.14 -25.41 -23.90
CA LEU A 197 -7.18 -26.44 -22.87
C LEU A 197 -8.41 -26.23 -21.98
N SER A 198 -9.31 -27.21 -21.94
CA SER A 198 -10.46 -27.22 -21.02
C SER A 198 -10.04 -27.54 -19.59
N CYS A 199 -10.72 -26.97 -18.61
CA CYS A 199 -10.44 -27.16 -17.18
C CYS A 199 -11.71 -27.14 -16.32
N ASP A 200 -11.63 -27.74 -15.12
CA ASP A 200 -12.61 -27.62 -14.01
C ASP A 200 -12.02 -26.75 -12.91
N VAL A 201 -10.72 -26.90 -12.68
CA VAL A 201 -10.00 -26.24 -11.60
C VAL A 201 -8.69 -25.71 -12.14
N ASP A 202 -8.09 -24.74 -11.45
CA ASP A 202 -6.79 -24.19 -11.84
C ASP A 202 -5.70 -25.26 -11.94
N ALA A 203 -5.83 -26.33 -11.15
CA ALA A 203 -4.91 -27.47 -11.19
C ALA A 203 -4.95 -28.25 -12.53
N ASP A 204 -5.97 -28.09 -13.37
CA ASP A 204 -5.98 -28.66 -14.72
C ASP A 204 -5.10 -27.84 -15.68
N CYS A 205 -4.83 -26.58 -15.35
CA CYS A 205 -4.01 -25.65 -16.13
C CYS A 205 -2.51 -25.77 -15.81
N ILE A 206 -2.08 -26.87 -15.18
CA ILE A 206 -0.67 -27.13 -14.81
C ILE A 206 0.18 -27.64 -15.96
N SER A 207 -0.41 -28.16 -17.06
CA SER A 207 0.34 -28.60 -18.27
C SER A 207 1.01 -27.45 -19.03
N LEU A 208 0.84 -26.28 -18.47
CA LEU A 208 1.08 -24.97 -18.95
C LEU A 208 2.06 -24.48 -17.85
N THR A 209 3.29 -24.98 -17.89
CA THR A 209 4.28 -24.71 -16.83
C THR A 209 4.76 -23.25 -16.93
N GLY A 210 5.17 -22.62 -15.82
CA GLY A 210 5.89 -21.33 -15.84
C GLY A 210 5.08 -20.03 -15.73
N PHE A 211 3.73 -20.05 -15.64
CA PHE A 211 2.92 -18.85 -15.34
C PHE A 211 1.90 -19.11 -14.25
N THR A 212 1.40 -18.00 -13.71
CA THR A 212 0.14 -17.93 -12.99
C THR A 212 -1.01 -18.15 -13.98
N ARG A 213 -1.85 -19.16 -13.73
CA ARG A 213 -2.91 -19.58 -14.66
C ARG A 213 -4.17 -19.90 -13.90
N ALA A 214 -5.29 -19.70 -14.58
CA ALA A 214 -6.60 -19.92 -13.99
C ALA A 214 -7.51 -20.64 -14.98
N CYS A 215 -8.42 -21.43 -14.41
CA CYS A 215 -9.56 -21.93 -15.13
C CYS A 215 -10.62 -20.84 -15.21
N ILE A 216 -10.85 -20.30 -16.41
CA ILE A 216 -11.75 -19.16 -16.59
C ILE A 216 -13.06 -19.62 -17.21
N GLY A 217 -14.16 -19.20 -16.60
CA GLY A 217 -15.50 -19.41 -17.13
C GLY A 217 -16.26 -20.60 -16.54
N ASP A 218 -15.79 -21.26 -15.48
CA ASP A 218 -16.62 -22.22 -14.74
C ASP A 218 -17.64 -21.47 -13.85
N PRO A 219 -18.94 -21.47 -14.19
CA PRO A 219 -19.96 -20.80 -13.39
C PRO A 219 -20.37 -21.58 -12.14
N ASN A 220 -19.92 -22.84 -11.95
CA ASN A 220 -20.33 -23.70 -10.84
C ASN A 220 -19.18 -24.60 -10.33
N PRO A 221 -18.31 -24.08 -9.45
CA PRO A 221 -17.25 -24.87 -8.84
C PRO A 221 -17.83 -25.97 -7.94
N GLY A 222 -18.12 -27.15 -8.49
CA GLY A 222 -18.65 -28.30 -7.73
C GLY A 222 -19.53 -29.30 -8.48
N ASP A 223 -19.87 -29.07 -9.75
CA ASP A 223 -20.53 -30.09 -10.57
C ASP A 223 -19.51 -30.93 -11.39
N SER A 224 -19.99 -31.93 -12.12
CA SER A 224 -19.16 -32.88 -12.87
C SER A 224 -18.98 -32.51 -14.36
N VAL A 225 -19.37 -31.30 -14.77
CA VAL A 225 -19.38 -30.86 -16.17
C VAL A 225 -18.51 -29.61 -16.33
N LYS A 226 -17.28 -29.81 -16.82
CA LYS A 226 -16.31 -28.75 -17.10
C LYS A 226 -16.80 -27.81 -18.21
N GLU A 227 -17.02 -26.52 -17.95
CA GLU A 227 -17.16 -25.50 -19.01
C GLU A 227 -16.22 -24.30 -18.81
N GLY A 228 -14.94 -24.55 -18.49
CA GLY A 228 -13.90 -23.51 -18.43
C GLY A 228 -12.78 -23.67 -19.45
N ALA A 229 -12.08 -22.57 -19.78
CA ALA A 229 -10.86 -22.57 -20.59
C ALA A 229 -9.67 -22.09 -19.74
N CYS A 230 -8.56 -22.82 -19.80
CA CYS A 230 -7.32 -22.37 -19.18
C CYS A 230 -6.84 -21.11 -19.88
N ARG A 231 -6.64 -20.03 -19.13
CA ARG A 231 -6.01 -18.82 -19.65
C ARG A 231 -4.80 -18.45 -18.81
N ALA A 232 -3.79 -17.87 -19.48
CA ALA A 232 -2.65 -17.29 -18.79
C ALA A 232 -3.08 -15.93 -18.22
N LEU A 233 -2.85 -15.76 -16.92
CA LEU A 233 -3.02 -14.47 -16.25
C LEU A 233 -1.79 -13.63 -16.54
N CYS A 234 -1.96 -12.32 -16.59
CA CYS A 234 -0.86 -11.41 -16.85
C CYS A 234 -1.05 -10.08 -16.13
N ARG A 235 0.06 -9.50 -15.68
CA ARG A 235 0.16 -8.10 -15.27
C ARG A 235 0.68 -7.25 -16.44
N THR A 236 1.58 -7.82 -17.23
CA THR A 236 2.18 -7.19 -18.40
C THR A 236 2.27 -8.18 -19.56
N ASP A 237 2.59 -7.68 -20.76
CA ASP A 237 2.87 -8.53 -21.92
C ASP A 237 4.03 -9.52 -21.68
N PHE A 238 4.91 -9.24 -20.72
CA PHE A 238 5.98 -10.16 -20.36
C PHE A 238 5.45 -11.46 -19.75
N ASP A 239 4.37 -11.39 -18.97
CA ASP A 239 3.74 -12.58 -18.39
C ASP A 239 3.06 -13.45 -19.47
N CYS A 240 2.91 -12.94 -20.69
CA CYS A 240 2.39 -13.68 -21.83
C CYS A 240 3.48 -14.41 -22.62
N ARG A 241 4.56 -14.88 -21.98
CA ARG A 241 5.67 -15.58 -22.65
C ARG A 241 6.03 -16.89 -22.01
N TYR A 242 5.77 -18.02 -22.65
CA TYR A 242 6.16 -19.33 -22.13
C TYR A 242 7.56 -19.77 -22.55
N GLU A 243 8.49 -19.90 -21.61
CA GLU A 243 9.71 -20.67 -21.81
C GLU A 243 9.49 -22.13 -21.36
N ASP A 244 9.55 -23.06 -22.32
CA ASP A 244 9.50 -24.49 -22.02
C ASP A 244 10.75 -24.90 -21.24
N PRO A 245 10.64 -25.36 -19.98
CA PRO A 245 11.81 -25.68 -19.15
C PRO A 245 12.60 -26.91 -19.65
N SER A 246 12.02 -27.71 -20.56
CA SER A 246 12.67 -28.89 -21.15
C SER A 246 13.41 -28.57 -22.44
N THR A 247 12.96 -27.58 -23.21
CA THR A 247 13.53 -27.22 -24.50
C THR A 247 14.15 -25.81 -24.55
N HIS A 248 13.92 -25.00 -23.51
CA HIS A 248 14.21 -23.57 -23.45
C HIS A 248 13.65 -22.78 -24.65
N VAL A 249 12.58 -23.28 -25.26
CA VAL A 249 11.90 -22.60 -26.37
C VAL A 249 10.88 -21.62 -25.80
N VAL A 250 11.00 -20.35 -26.19
CA VAL A 250 10.04 -19.31 -25.82
C VAL A 250 8.91 -19.26 -26.85
N THR A 251 7.68 -19.55 -26.43
CA THR A 251 6.46 -19.35 -27.21
C THR A 251 5.68 -18.14 -26.71
N ASN A 252 5.32 -17.23 -27.62
CA ASN A 252 4.55 -16.04 -27.29
C ASN A 252 3.05 -16.38 -27.14
N LEU A 253 2.47 -16.07 -25.98
CA LEU A 253 1.05 -16.21 -25.66
C LEU A 253 0.24 -14.92 -25.96
N GLY A 254 0.85 -13.98 -26.66
CA GLY A 254 0.21 -12.78 -27.16
C GLY A 254 0.42 -11.56 -26.25
N THR A 255 -0.40 -10.54 -26.45
CA THR A 255 -0.46 -9.36 -25.58
C THR A 255 -1.36 -9.61 -24.38
N CYS A 256 -1.04 -8.99 -23.26
CA CYS A 256 -1.90 -8.92 -22.09
C CYS A 256 -3.02 -7.91 -22.36
N GLY A 257 -4.27 -8.34 -22.16
CA GLY A 257 -5.49 -7.57 -22.37
C GLY A 257 -6.57 -8.01 -21.38
N ASP A 258 -7.85 -7.74 -21.67
CA ASP A 258 -8.97 -8.08 -20.77
C ASP A 258 -8.71 -7.62 -19.31
N TYR A 259 -8.09 -6.45 -19.15
CA TYR A 259 -7.96 -5.76 -17.86
C TYR A 259 -9.32 -5.24 -17.42
N ASP A 260 -9.40 -4.86 -16.16
CA ASP A 260 -10.47 -3.98 -15.72
C ASP A 260 -10.41 -2.65 -16.50
N SER A 261 -11.50 -2.36 -17.22
CA SER A 261 -11.56 -1.20 -18.10
C SER A 261 -11.89 0.09 -17.36
N THR A 262 -12.55 -0.01 -16.21
CA THR A 262 -13.03 1.13 -15.43
C THR A 262 -12.80 0.87 -13.95
N PRO A 263 -11.63 1.29 -13.43
CA PRO A 263 -11.30 1.14 -12.01
C PRO A 263 -12.40 1.65 -11.09
N ASN A 264 -12.73 0.85 -10.09
CA ASN A 264 -13.62 1.19 -8.98
C ASN A 264 -15.04 1.58 -9.46
N ASP A 265 -15.57 0.83 -10.42
CA ASP A 265 -16.95 0.96 -10.89
C ASP A 265 -17.88 -0.14 -10.32
N GLY A 266 -17.34 -1.04 -9.50
CA GLY A 266 -18.02 -2.19 -8.93
C GLY A 266 -18.14 -3.38 -9.87
N LEU A 267 -17.56 -3.33 -11.07
CA LEU A 267 -17.55 -4.40 -12.05
C LEU A 267 -16.19 -5.10 -12.04
N ALA A 268 -16.20 -6.37 -11.60
CA ALA A 268 -15.00 -7.19 -11.54
C ALA A 268 -14.57 -7.72 -12.93
N GLU A 269 -14.16 -6.83 -13.83
CA GLU A 269 -13.78 -7.18 -15.20
C GLU A 269 -12.37 -7.79 -15.30
N GLY A 270 -11.45 -7.36 -14.42
CA GLY A 270 -10.06 -7.82 -14.37
C GLY A 270 -9.89 -9.21 -13.74
N ARG A 271 -8.64 -9.68 -13.65
CA ARG A 271 -8.31 -10.98 -13.05
C ARG A 271 -7.16 -10.90 -12.05
N CYS A 272 -7.36 -11.50 -10.89
CA CYS A 272 -6.32 -11.53 -9.87
C CYS A 272 -5.10 -12.31 -10.35
N TYR A 273 -3.94 -11.67 -10.25
CA TYR A 273 -2.63 -12.26 -10.48
C TYR A 273 -1.95 -12.48 -9.13
N ALA A 274 -1.79 -13.75 -8.75
CA ALA A 274 -1.35 -14.24 -7.44
C ALA A 274 -2.39 -14.04 -6.30
N GLY A 275 -1.98 -14.37 -5.07
CA GLY A 275 -2.84 -14.28 -3.88
C GLY A 275 -3.85 -15.41 -3.73
N ALA A 276 -4.69 -15.30 -2.70
CA ALA A 276 -5.64 -16.36 -2.32
C ALA A 276 -6.80 -16.52 -3.31
N ASN A 277 -7.11 -15.46 -4.07
CA ASN A 277 -8.13 -15.47 -5.12
C ASN A 277 -7.52 -15.43 -6.52
N ASN A 278 -6.32 -15.99 -6.70
CA ASN A 278 -5.64 -16.02 -7.98
C ASN A 278 -6.54 -16.56 -9.10
N GLY A 279 -6.68 -15.81 -10.20
CA GLY A 279 -7.56 -16.15 -11.31
C GLY A 279 -9.02 -15.71 -11.16
N GLY A 280 -9.43 -15.30 -9.96
CA GLY A 280 -10.74 -14.73 -9.69
C GLY A 280 -10.93 -13.39 -10.40
N ALA A 281 -12.20 -13.02 -10.58
CA ALA A 281 -12.59 -11.70 -11.05
C ALA A 281 -12.24 -10.63 -10.02
N CYS A 282 -11.79 -9.45 -10.47
CA CYS A 282 -11.49 -8.30 -9.62
C CYS A 282 -11.82 -6.98 -10.30
N ASP A 283 -12.15 -5.99 -9.47
CA ASP A 283 -12.26 -4.58 -9.82
C ASP A 283 -10.98 -3.89 -9.32
N VAL A 284 -10.36 -3.04 -10.13
CA VAL A 284 -9.19 -2.26 -9.71
C VAL A 284 -9.67 -1.15 -8.79
N GLU A 285 -9.44 -1.32 -7.49
CA GLU A 285 -9.85 -0.35 -6.48
C GLU A 285 -8.89 0.85 -6.39
N ALA A 286 -7.59 0.64 -6.66
CA ALA A 286 -6.58 1.70 -6.58
C ALA A 286 -5.26 1.31 -7.27
N PHE A 287 -4.29 2.23 -7.26
CA PHE A 287 -2.99 2.05 -7.93
C PHE A 287 -1.81 2.23 -6.99
N ASP A 288 -0.69 1.58 -7.29
CA ASP A 288 0.59 1.90 -6.68
C ASP A 288 1.57 2.30 -7.79
N ALA A 289 2.13 3.50 -7.70
CA ALA A 289 2.96 4.00 -8.78
C ALA A 289 4.27 3.20 -8.91
N THR A 290 4.71 2.40 -7.95
CA THR A 290 5.91 1.56 -8.12
C THR A 290 5.55 0.15 -8.58
N PHE A 291 4.55 -0.47 -7.96
CA PHE A 291 4.32 -1.91 -8.02
C PHE A 291 3.04 -2.32 -8.78
N ALA A 292 2.07 -1.42 -8.96
CA ALA A 292 0.77 -1.73 -9.57
C ALA A 292 0.20 -0.53 -10.34
N ARG A 293 0.76 -0.26 -11.53
CA ARG A 293 0.38 0.86 -12.40
C ARG A 293 -0.68 0.46 -13.42
N PRO A 294 -1.50 1.42 -13.90
CA PRO A 294 -2.41 1.20 -15.02
C PRO A 294 -1.70 0.53 -16.21
N PRO A 295 -2.33 -0.46 -16.88
CA PRO A 295 -3.73 -0.89 -16.73
C PRO A 295 -3.98 -1.90 -15.59
N THR A 296 -2.97 -2.19 -14.76
CA THR A 296 -3.13 -3.05 -13.56
C THR A 296 -3.32 -2.21 -12.31
N GLY A 297 -3.83 -2.81 -11.24
CA GLY A 297 -3.90 -2.13 -9.95
C GLY A 297 -4.00 -3.10 -8.78
N VAL A 298 -4.22 -2.57 -7.59
CA VAL A 298 -4.43 -3.35 -6.37
C VAL A 298 -5.91 -3.42 -6.04
N SER A 299 -6.33 -4.52 -5.42
CA SER A 299 -7.73 -4.84 -5.17
C SER A 299 -7.88 -5.75 -3.95
N LEU A 300 -8.92 -5.54 -3.15
CA LEU A 300 -9.34 -6.42 -2.07
C LEU A 300 -9.95 -7.74 -2.57
N GLU A 301 -10.42 -7.80 -3.82
CA GLU A 301 -10.77 -9.08 -4.46
C GLU A 301 -9.53 -9.94 -4.73
N CYS A 302 -8.33 -9.36 -4.72
CA CYS A 302 -7.06 -10.07 -4.86
C CYS A 302 -6.26 -10.11 -3.54
N PRO A 303 -6.77 -10.75 -2.47
CA PRO A 303 -6.09 -10.71 -1.19
C PRO A 303 -4.81 -11.54 -1.18
N PRO A 304 -3.81 -11.14 -0.38
CA PRO A 304 -2.62 -11.95 -0.16
C PRO A 304 -2.96 -13.28 0.53
N ASP A 305 -2.13 -14.29 0.32
CA ASP A 305 -2.31 -15.61 0.93
C ASP A 305 -2.35 -15.54 2.46
N LYS A 306 -3.40 -16.12 3.07
CA LYS A 306 -3.54 -16.20 4.54
C LYS A 306 -2.34 -16.93 5.19
N GLY A 307 -1.74 -17.89 4.48
CA GLY A 307 -0.53 -18.60 4.93
C GLY A 307 0.75 -17.77 4.96
N LYS A 308 0.76 -16.58 4.34
CA LYS A 308 1.88 -15.62 4.36
C LYS A 308 1.75 -14.56 5.45
N ASN A 309 0.67 -14.57 6.23
CA ASN A 309 0.48 -13.62 7.33
C ASN A 309 1.56 -13.81 8.41
N ILE A 310 2.36 -12.77 8.62
CA ILE A 310 3.46 -12.70 9.59
C ILE A 310 3.19 -11.74 10.74
N SER A 311 2.00 -11.15 10.80
CA SER A 311 1.56 -10.28 11.91
C SER A 311 0.55 -10.96 12.83
N GLY A 312 0.08 -12.17 12.47
CA GLY A 312 -0.98 -12.86 13.20
C GLY A 312 -2.29 -12.07 13.15
N GLY A 313 -2.79 -11.63 14.30
CA GLY A 313 -4.01 -10.82 14.39
C GLY A 313 -3.88 -9.38 13.87
N GLY A 314 -2.68 -8.98 13.43
CA GLY A 314 -2.36 -7.63 12.98
C GLY A 314 -1.82 -6.73 14.08
N PHE A 315 -1.14 -5.67 13.66
CA PHE A 315 -0.67 -4.60 14.53
C PHE A 315 -1.82 -3.69 14.95
N ILE A 316 -1.78 -3.23 16.20
CA ILE A 316 -2.67 -2.20 16.71
C ILE A 316 -2.00 -0.86 16.46
N LEU A 317 -2.53 -0.08 15.52
CA LEU A 317 -2.03 1.25 15.17
C LEU A 317 -3.13 2.28 15.40
N ASP A 318 -3.00 3.07 16.45
CA ASP A 318 -3.86 4.23 16.68
C ASP A 318 -3.27 5.43 15.93
N LEU A 319 -3.77 5.67 14.71
CA LEU A 319 -3.26 6.73 13.86
C LEU A 319 -4.06 8.01 14.07
N ALA A 320 -3.44 9.01 14.69
CA ALA A 320 -3.95 10.37 14.73
C ALA A 320 -3.35 11.16 13.55
N LEU A 321 -4.04 11.17 12.42
CA LEU A 321 -3.68 11.99 11.25
C LEU A 321 -4.15 13.43 11.48
N THR A 322 -3.27 14.40 11.25
CA THR A 322 -3.58 15.82 11.46
C THR A 322 -2.97 16.70 10.38
N THR A 323 -3.61 17.82 10.08
CA THR A 323 -3.02 18.90 9.27
C THR A 323 -2.07 19.79 10.09
N GLY A 324 -1.92 19.54 11.39
CA GLY A 324 -0.96 20.21 12.27
C GLY A 324 0.43 19.54 12.27
N THR A 325 1.17 19.73 13.36
CA THR A 325 2.49 19.11 13.55
C THR A 325 2.40 17.93 14.51
N THR A 326 3.00 16.80 14.14
CA THR A 326 3.29 15.69 15.06
C THR A 326 4.78 15.62 15.37
N SER A 327 5.12 15.13 16.57
CA SER A 327 6.50 15.04 17.03
C SER A 327 6.68 13.83 17.93
N MET A 328 7.74 13.05 17.68
CA MET A 328 8.10 11.86 18.45
C MET A 328 9.57 11.94 18.89
N PRO A 329 9.86 12.09 20.19
CA PRO A 329 11.23 12.18 20.71
C PRO A 329 11.91 10.82 20.85
N PHE A 330 13.24 10.82 20.90
CA PHE A 330 14.03 9.64 21.25
C PHE A 330 14.28 9.67 22.76
N ASN A 331 13.40 9.01 23.50
CA ASN A 331 13.35 9.07 24.98
C ASN A 331 13.39 7.68 25.64
N LEU A 332 13.41 6.59 24.86
CA LEU A 332 13.43 5.22 25.39
C LEU A 332 14.85 4.66 25.38
N PRO A 333 15.28 3.88 26.38
CA PRO A 333 16.56 3.19 26.30
C PRO A 333 16.54 2.16 25.16
N CYS A 334 17.57 2.19 24.32
CA CYS A 334 17.78 1.19 23.27
C CYS A 334 18.16 -0.18 23.83
N ASP A 335 18.14 -1.21 22.97
CA ASP A 335 18.48 -2.58 23.39
C ASP A 335 19.98 -2.76 23.65
N PHE A 336 20.33 -3.78 24.43
CA PHE A 336 21.73 -4.18 24.63
C PHE A 336 22.42 -4.43 23.28
N PRO A 337 23.66 -3.94 23.06
CA PRO A 337 24.57 -3.28 24.00
C PRO A 337 24.43 -1.76 24.10
N ASN A 338 23.46 -1.15 23.42
CA ASN A 338 23.37 0.30 23.21
C ASN A 338 22.45 1.02 24.20
N GLN A 339 22.27 0.50 25.42
CA GLN A 339 21.37 1.06 26.43
C GLN A 339 21.73 2.49 26.88
N SER A 340 22.93 2.99 26.51
CA SER A 340 23.33 4.38 26.72
C SER A 340 22.78 5.34 25.67
N LEU A 341 22.19 4.84 24.60
CA LEU A 341 21.55 5.61 23.54
C LEU A 341 20.03 5.61 23.73
N ASN A 342 19.37 6.62 23.16
CA ASN A 342 17.92 6.73 23.16
C ASN A 342 17.32 6.33 21.81
N CYS A 343 16.27 5.55 21.87
CA CYS A 343 15.46 5.07 20.76
C CYS A 343 14.11 5.77 20.78
N ALA A 344 13.49 5.92 19.60
CA ALA A 344 12.14 6.46 19.49
C ALA A 344 11.09 5.45 19.96
N CYS A 345 11.14 4.21 19.47
CA CYS A 345 10.04 3.27 19.69
C CYS A 345 10.44 2.05 20.51
N ALA A 346 9.46 1.45 21.15
CA ALA A 346 9.47 0.10 21.69
C ALA A 346 8.11 -0.55 21.48
N VAL A 347 7.88 -1.63 22.22
CA VAL A 347 6.61 -2.34 22.29
C VAL A 347 6.21 -2.48 23.75
N CYS A 348 4.90 -2.45 24.00
CA CYS A 348 4.36 -2.66 25.34
C CYS A 348 4.68 -4.06 25.86
N SER A 349 5.27 -4.15 27.05
CA SER A 349 5.71 -5.40 27.67
C SER A 349 4.57 -6.40 27.93
N GLY A 350 3.34 -5.94 28.09
CA GLY A 350 2.14 -6.76 28.24
C GLY A 350 1.43 -7.10 26.93
N ASN A 351 1.77 -6.46 25.81
CA ASN A 351 1.19 -6.74 24.50
C ASN A 351 2.17 -6.44 23.35
N GLY A 352 2.70 -7.51 22.74
CA GLY A 352 3.67 -7.45 21.64
C GLY A 352 3.18 -6.77 20.35
N ASN A 353 1.87 -6.54 20.22
CA ASN A 353 1.26 -5.98 19.01
C ASN A 353 0.98 -4.47 19.13
N VAL A 354 1.41 -3.83 20.22
CA VAL A 354 1.22 -2.39 20.46
C VAL A 354 2.58 -1.72 20.53
N GLY A 355 2.88 -0.91 19.52
CA GLY A 355 4.05 -0.04 19.50
C GLY A 355 3.85 1.12 20.46
N CYS A 356 4.92 1.64 21.03
CA CYS A 356 4.86 2.74 21.98
C CYS A 356 6.11 3.61 21.93
N ASN A 357 5.96 4.89 22.28
CA ASN A 357 7.03 5.86 22.51
C ASN A 357 7.20 6.22 24.00
N SER A 358 6.30 5.77 24.87
CA SER A 358 6.38 6.07 26.31
C SER A 358 5.69 5.03 27.19
N ASP A 359 6.13 4.92 28.45
CA ASP A 359 5.44 4.09 29.46
C ASP A 359 3.99 4.53 29.68
N ALA A 360 3.69 5.81 29.48
CA ALA A 360 2.35 6.36 29.64
C ALA A 360 1.36 5.76 28.62
N GLU A 361 1.78 5.55 27.38
CA GLU A 361 0.96 4.91 26.35
C GLU A 361 0.61 3.47 26.73
N CYS A 362 1.60 2.68 27.15
CA CYS A 362 1.34 1.31 27.58
C CYS A 362 0.53 1.23 28.87
N ALA A 363 0.73 2.16 29.80
CA ALA A 363 -0.05 2.23 31.03
C ALA A 363 -1.52 2.58 30.77
N ALA A 364 -1.81 3.47 29.80
CA ALA A 364 -3.16 3.90 29.45
C ALA A 364 -4.05 2.74 28.99
N ILE A 365 -3.45 1.71 28.36
CA ILE A 365 -4.16 0.51 27.88
C ILE A 365 -3.95 -0.72 28.77
N GLY A 366 -3.27 -0.57 29.92
CA GLY A 366 -2.97 -1.69 30.82
C GLY A 366 -1.99 -2.72 30.25
N ALA A 367 -1.14 -2.33 29.30
CA ALA A 367 -0.16 -3.19 28.63
C ALA A 367 1.28 -3.05 29.18
N GLY A 368 1.45 -2.55 30.41
CA GLY A 368 2.75 -2.52 31.11
C GLY A 368 3.63 -1.32 30.73
N THR A 369 4.94 -1.54 30.60
CA THR A 369 5.95 -0.54 30.22
C THR A 369 6.36 -0.63 28.74
N CYS A 370 6.88 0.48 28.22
CA CYS A 370 7.37 0.64 26.86
C CYS A 370 8.87 0.35 26.76
N SER A 371 9.23 -0.93 26.85
CA SER A 371 10.64 -1.33 27.00
C SER A 371 11.01 -2.60 26.25
N SER A 372 10.04 -3.27 25.61
CA SER A 372 10.26 -4.52 24.90
C SER A 372 10.60 -4.27 23.44
N ASN A 373 11.40 -5.14 22.84
CA ASN A 373 11.54 -5.21 21.38
C ASN A 373 10.51 -6.15 20.73
N GLY A 374 9.64 -6.78 21.53
CA GLY A 374 8.57 -7.66 21.05
C GLY A 374 9.05 -8.90 20.26
N GLY A 375 10.33 -9.26 20.33
CA GLY A 375 10.92 -10.32 19.49
C GLY A 375 11.38 -9.86 18.10
N GLY A 376 11.37 -8.54 17.82
CA GLY A 376 11.91 -7.96 16.61
C GLY A 376 13.44 -7.77 16.62
N ALA A 377 13.91 -6.97 15.66
CA ALA A 377 15.30 -6.54 15.61
C ALA A 377 15.67 -5.70 16.83
N ALA A 378 16.96 -5.67 17.17
CA ALA A 378 17.44 -4.81 18.24
C ALA A 378 17.22 -3.34 17.86
N ARG A 379 16.55 -2.60 18.73
CA ARG A 379 16.19 -1.20 18.53
C ARG A 379 17.45 -0.34 18.63
N LEU A 380 17.63 0.54 17.65
CA LEU A 380 18.69 1.55 17.61
C LEU A 380 18.08 2.93 17.32
N PRO A 381 18.77 4.04 17.67
CA PRO A 381 18.30 5.38 17.33
C PRO A 381 18.16 5.53 15.81
N ASN A 382 19.26 5.22 15.12
CA ASN A 382 19.40 5.15 13.68
C ASN A 382 20.50 4.13 13.34
N ALA A 383 20.59 3.71 12.08
CA ALA A 383 21.67 2.85 11.59
C ALA A 383 22.86 3.61 10.98
N CYS A 384 23.10 4.86 11.38
CA CYS A 384 24.24 5.65 10.91
C CYS A 384 25.56 5.17 11.53
N GLY A 385 26.64 5.16 10.76
CA GLY A 385 27.96 4.64 11.17
C GLY A 385 28.60 5.43 12.32
N ASP A 386 28.28 6.73 12.44
CA ASP A 386 28.65 7.60 13.55
C ASP A 386 27.49 7.83 14.55
N GLY A 387 26.35 7.19 14.32
CA GLY A 387 25.12 7.37 15.09
C GLY A 387 24.42 8.71 14.87
N ASN A 388 24.90 9.57 13.96
CA ASN A 388 24.36 10.90 13.76
C ASN A 388 23.51 11.00 12.49
N CYS A 389 22.27 11.48 12.65
CA CYS A 389 21.39 11.78 11.54
C CYS A 389 21.48 13.27 11.20
N SER A 390 21.91 13.60 9.99
CA SER A 390 22.04 14.99 9.54
C SER A 390 20.77 15.46 8.88
N ASP A 391 20.23 16.61 9.30
CA ASP A 391 19.03 17.22 8.74
C ASP A 391 19.27 17.73 7.31
N ASN A 392 18.34 17.42 6.41
CA ASN A 392 18.36 17.87 5.03
C ASN A 392 17.67 19.25 4.85
N GLY A 393 17.00 19.77 5.89
CA GLY A 393 16.31 21.06 5.89
C GLY A 393 14.81 21.00 5.58
N ASP A 394 14.28 19.80 5.36
CA ASP A 394 12.87 19.51 5.08
C ASP A 394 12.25 18.59 6.16
N GLY A 395 12.95 18.39 7.27
CA GLY A 395 12.57 17.45 8.33
C GLY A 395 12.92 15.99 8.05
N THR A 396 13.50 15.68 6.89
CA THR A 396 14.14 14.38 6.61
C THR A 396 15.62 14.42 7.00
N GLY A 397 16.21 13.24 7.26
CA GLY A 397 17.62 13.16 7.59
C GLY A 397 18.38 12.09 6.82
N THR A 398 19.70 12.25 6.74
CA THR A 398 20.61 11.27 6.13
C THR A 398 21.87 11.00 6.98
N CYS A 399 22.38 9.78 6.89
CA CYS A 399 23.63 9.37 7.51
C CYS A 399 24.84 9.81 6.65
N LEU A 400 25.34 11.03 6.85
CA LEU A 400 26.46 11.57 6.06
C LEU A 400 27.79 10.80 6.25
N ALA A 401 28.04 10.25 7.44
CA ALA A 401 29.18 9.38 7.70
C ALA A 401 28.96 7.92 7.25
N GLY A 402 27.87 7.67 6.51
CA GLY A 402 27.46 6.36 6.04
C GLY A 402 26.66 5.56 7.08
N PRO A 403 26.30 4.31 6.75
CA PRO A 403 26.62 3.65 5.48
C PRO A 403 25.84 4.28 4.32
N ALA A 404 26.43 4.28 3.12
CA ALA A 404 25.66 4.45 1.90
C ALA A 404 24.90 3.15 1.59
N ILE A 405 23.79 3.25 0.89
CA ILE A 405 23.06 2.11 0.35
C ILE A 405 23.27 2.11 -1.16
N GLN A 406 23.55 0.93 -1.71
CA GLN A 406 23.60 0.74 -3.15
C GLN A 406 22.35 0.04 -3.63
N TYR A 407 21.89 0.40 -4.82
CA TYR A 407 20.70 -0.15 -5.46
C TYR A 407 20.97 -0.56 -6.89
N CYS A 408 20.19 -1.53 -7.34
CA CYS A 408 20.14 -1.96 -8.71
C CYS A 408 19.48 -0.86 -9.58
N ASP A 409 20.09 -0.53 -10.71
CA ASP A 409 19.70 0.61 -11.56
C ASP A 409 18.65 0.29 -12.65
N GLY A 410 18.28 -0.98 -12.81
CA GLY A 410 17.31 -1.45 -13.81
C GLY A 410 15.87 -1.52 -13.31
N GLN A 411 15.63 -1.44 -11.99
CA GLN A 411 14.30 -1.33 -11.40
C GLN A 411 14.28 -0.29 -10.30
N LEU A 412 13.52 0.78 -10.54
CA LEU A 412 13.43 1.95 -9.66
C LEU A 412 11.98 2.16 -9.23
N ARG A 413 11.83 2.86 -8.12
CA ARG A 413 10.54 3.43 -7.71
C ARG A 413 10.04 4.43 -8.74
N ALA A 414 8.76 4.78 -8.63
CA ALA A 414 8.15 5.78 -9.50
C ALA A 414 8.85 7.14 -9.52
N ASN A 415 9.42 7.52 -8.38
CA ASN A 415 10.17 8.76 -8.19
C ASN A 415 11.64 8.66 -8.65
N GLY A 416 12.07 7.50 -9.19
CA GLY A 416 13.44 7.25 -9.65
C GLY A 416 14.41 6.78 -8.56
N GLU A 417 13.97 6.61 -7.31
CA GLU A 417 14.81 6.07 -6.25
C GLU A 417 15.00 4.55 -6.37
N GLY A 418 16.17 4.07 -5.97
CA GLY A 418 16.43 2.63 -5.90
C GLY A 418 15.70 1.97 -4.72
N PHE A 419 15.21 0.75 -4.91
CA PHE A 419 14.59 -0.05 -3.83
C PHE A 419 15.15 -1.47 -3.73
N LEU A 420 15.68 -2.01 -4.83
CA LEU A 420 16.40 -3.28 -4.83
C LEU A 420 17.83 -3.04 -4.35
N THR A 421 18.09 -3.32 -3.08
CA THR A 421 19.42 -3.16 -2.49
C THR A 421 20.42 -4.17 -3.03
N CYS A 422 21.67 -3.75 -3.22
CA CYS A 422 22.76 -4.60 -3.68
C CYS A 422 24.08 -4.21 -3.00
N ALA A 423 25.07 -5.09 -3.08
CA ALA A 423 26.46 -4.81 -2.73
C ALA A 423 27.38 -4.93 -3.96
N VAL A 424 27.01 -5.77 -4.92
CA VAL A 424 27.71 -5.97 -6.19
C VAL A 424 26.71 -6.23 -7.32
N ASP A 425 27.13 -6.07 -8.58
CA ASP A 425 26.28 -6.36 -9.75
C ASP A 425 25.75 -7.81 -9.77
N GLY A 426 26.44 -8.73 -9.10
CA GLY A 426 25.98 -10.11 -8.95
C GLY A 426 24.66 -10.23 -8.18
N ASP A 427 24.39 -9.31 -7.25
CA ASP A 427 23.15 -9.30 -6.47
C ASP A 427 21.96 -8.89 -7.35
N CYS A 428 22.17 -7.92 -8.25
CA CYS A 428 21.15 -7.50 -9.21
C CYS A 428 20.85 -8.62 -10.21
N ARG A 429 21.89 -9.28 -10.74
CA ARG A 429 21.72 -10.45 -11.61
C ARG A 429 20.99 -11.61 -10.93
N ALA A 430 21.14 -11.76 -9.61
CA ALA A 430 20.42 -12.79 -8.87
C ALA A 430 18.91 -12.52 -8.76
N LEU A 431 18.48 -11.29 -9.04
CA LEU A 431 17.08 -10.85 -8.98
C LEU A 431 16.43 -10.77 -10.37
N ASP A 432 17.15 -11.04 -11.46
CA ASP A 432 16.65 -10.86 -12.84
C ASP A 432 15.32 -11.59 -13.11
N SER A 433 15.12 -12.76 -12.49
CA SER A 433 13.89 -13.54 -12.65
C SER A 433 12.64 -12.85 -12.09
N VAL A 434 12.79 -11.80 -11.27
CA VAL A 434 11.68 -11.03 -10.72
C VAL A 434 11.61 -9.61 -11.29
N CYS A 435 12.58 -9.17 -12.09
CA CYS A 435 12.57 -7.82 -12.66
C CYS A 435 11.86 -7.79 -14.03
N ASP A 436 11.11 -6.71 -14.28
CA ASP A 436 10.46 -6.52 -15.57
C ASP A 436 11.52 -6.22 -16.65
N PRO A 437 11.58 -6.98 -17.76
CA PRO A 437 12.58 -6.74 -18.78
C PRO A 437 12.38 -5.38 -19.45
N ARG A 438 13.49 -4.71 -19.70
CA ARG A 438 13.52 -3.40 -20.35
C ARG A 438 14.57 -3.36 -21.45
N CYS A 439 14.33 -2.52 -22.46
CA CYS A 439 15.28 -2.26 -23.53
C CYS A 439 16.52 -1.55 -22.97
N THR A 440 17.71 -2.00 -23.36
CA THR A 440 18.97 -1.51 -22.79
C THR A 440 19.32 -0.05 -23.13
N ASP A 441 18.61 0.59 -24.06
CA ASP A 441 18.87 1.96 -24.52
C ASP A 441 17.99 3.01 -23.85
N ASP A 442 16.69 2.77 -23.77
CA ASP A 442 15.69 3.74 -23.29
C ASP A 442 14.88 3.25 -22.08
N GLY A 443 15.12 2.03 -21.61
CA GLY A 443 14.44 1.46 -20.46
C GLY A 443 12.96 1.17 -20.73
N THR A 444 12.50 1.18 -21.98
CA THR A 444 11.12 0.81 -22.31
C THR A 444 10.87 -0.65 -21.91
N PRO A 445 9.73 -0.96 -21.26
CA PRO A 445 9.34 -2.34 -21.01
C PRO A 445 9.37 -3.11 -22.31
N CYS A 446 10.05 -4.24 -22.31
CA CYS A 446 10.25 -5.02 -23.51
C CYS A 446 9.92 -6.46 -23.20
N ALA A 447 9.37 -7.11 -24.20
CA ALA A 447 9.09 -8.51 -24.11
C ALA A 447 10.27 -9.24 -24.80
N SER A 448 10.76 -8.73 -25.94
CA SER A 448 11.87 -9.23 -26.76
C SER A 448 12.67 -8.10 -27.39
N ASN A 449 13.83 -8.42 -27.97
CA ASN A 449 14.65 -7.43 -28.70
C ASN A 449 13.90 -6.72 -29.84
N ALA A 450 12.77 -7.28 -30.31
CA ALA A 450 11.93 -6.66 -31.32
C ALA A 450 11.12 -5.46 -30.79
N ASP A 451 10.90 -5.39 -29.48
CA ASP A 451 10.25 -4.25 -28.81
C ASP A 451 11.24 -3.11 -28.58
N CYS A 452 12.53 -3.36 -28.83
CA CYS A 452 13.61 -2.40 -28.70
C CYS A 452 14.07 -1.87 -30.06
N ASN A 453 14.82 -0.77 -30.04
CA ASN A 453 15.48 -0.27 -31.25
C ASN A 453 16.41 -1.34 -31.85
N THR A 454 16.62 -1.28 -33.17
CA THR A 454 17.41 -2.32 -33.87
C THR A 454 18.83 -2.45 -33.29
N GLY A 455 19.19 -3.67 -32.86
CA GLY A 455 20.49 -3.95 -32.26
C GLY A 455 20.54 -3.75 -30.73
N ILE A 456 19.41 -3.44 -30.11
CA ILE A 456 19.24 -3.32 -28.67
C ILE A 456 18.64 -4.62 -28.13
N GLU A 457 19.17 -5.07 -27.00
CA GLU A 457 18.69 -6.29 -26.35
C GLU A 457 17.58 -5.97 -25.36
N CYS A 458 16.58 -6.84 -25.33
CA CYS A 458 15.59 -6.87 -24.29
C CYS A 458 16.08 -7.84 -23.23
N THR A 459 16.36 -7.32 -22.04
CA THR A 459 16.99 -8.13 -21.01
C THR A 459 16.34 -7.91 -19.66
N GLY A 460 16.14 -9.00 -18.92
CA GLY A 460 15.50 -9.03 -17.60
C GLY A 460 16.38 -8.51 -16.48
N PHE A 461 17.32 -7.61 -16.76
CA PHE A 461 18.29 -7.24 -15.75
C PHE A 461 17.67 -6.24 -14.79
N CYS A 462 17.67 -6.58 -13.50
CA CYS A 462 17.49 -5.57 -12.44
C CYS A 462 18.58 -4.48 -12.53
N GLY A 463 19.53 -4.60 -13.44
CA GLY A 463 20.56 -3.63 -13.77
C GLY A 463 21.88 -3.99 -13.11
N ASN A 464 22.73 -2.98 -12.96
CA ASN A 464 23.97 -3.05 -12.20
C ASN A 464 23.80 -2.34 -10.85
N CYS A 465 24.72 -2.60 -9.93
CA CYS A 465 24.71 -2.04 -8.59
C CYS A 465 25.38 -0.66 -8.56
N THR A 466 24.79 0.32 -9.26
CA THR A 466 25.46 1.61 -9.53
C THR A 466 24.87 2.78 -8.76
N ILE A 467 23.60 2.73 -8.39
CA ILE A 467 22.96 3.81 -7.64
C ILE A 467 23.49 3.75 -6.22
N THR A 468 24.06 4.87 -5.74
CA THR A 468 24.57 4.99 -4.38
C THR A 468 23.97 6.21 -3.73
N ALA A 469 23.29 6.03 -2.60
CA ALA A 469 22.68 7.11 -1.84
C ALA A 469 23.09 7.05 -0.35
N PRO A 470 23.25 8.19 0.33
CA PRO A 470 23.33 8.21 1.79
C PRO A 470 22.09 7.54 2.39
N ARG A 471 22.27 6.75 3.45
CA ARG A 471 21.17 6.09 4.13
C ARG A 471 20.21 7.12 4.76
N PRO A 472 18.90 7.05 4.49
CA PRO A 472 17.91 7.84 5.21
C PRO A 472 17.91 7.53 6.71
N CYS A 473 17.56 8.50 7.53
CA CYS A 473 17.45 8.33 8.98
C CYS A 473 16.43 9.31 9.56
N PHE A 474 16.04 9.05 10.81
CA PHE A 474 15.15 9.92 11.55
C PHE A 474 15.92 10.93 12.41
N LEU A 475 15.51 12.19 12.37
CA LEU A 475 15.97 13.21 13.30
C LEU A 475 15.37 12.98 14.69
N ASP A 476 16.01 13.51 15.73
CA ASP A 476 15.46 13.54 17.09
C ASP A 476 15.10 14.99 17.47
N PRO A 477 13.81 15.32 17.67
CA PRO A 477 12.64 14.44 17.51
C PRO A 477 12.29 14.19 16.03
N ILE A 478 11.55 13.10 15.76
CA ILE A 478 10.91 12.88 14.46
C ILE A 478 9.76 13.87 14.36
N THR A 479 9.77 14.71 13.34
CA THR A 479 8.72 15.70 13.13
C THR A 479 8.06 15.52 11.77
N ALA A 480 6.76 15.79 11.72
CA ALA A 480 5.99 15.88 10.50
C ALA A 480 5.04 17.06 10.63
N THR A 481 4.90 17.87 9.59
CA THR A 481 4.00 19.03 9.60
C THR A 481 3.08 18.95 8.40
N GLY A 482 1.79 18.85 8.67
CA GLY A 482 0.74 18.92 7.67
C GLY A 482 0.44 20.35 7.25
N THR A 483 -0.50 20.48 6.33
CA THR A 483 -1.00 21.77 5.85
C THR A 483 -2.52 21.73 5.81
N PRO A 484 -3.22 22.59 6.56
CA PRO A 484 -4.67 22.69 6.46
C PRO A 484 -5.02 23.35 5.13
N ASP A 485 -5.86 22.68 4.36
CA ASP A 485 -6.43 23.20 3.12
C ASP A 485 -7.80 22.52 2.90
N PRO A 486 -8.87 23.26 2.57
CA PRO A 486 -10.19 22.67 2.38
C PRO A 486 -10.30 21.68 1.22
N ASP A 487 -9.45 21.82 0.21
CA ASP A 487 -9.50 21.07 -1.04
C ASP A 487 -8.28 20.15 -1.20
N HIS A 488 -7.11 20.54 -0.69
CA HIS A 488 -5.86 19.77 -0.79
C HIS A 488 -5.08 19.64 0.53
N PRO A 489 -5.66 19.06 1.60
CA PRO A 489 -4.98 18.97 2.88
C PRO A 489 -3.79 18.00 2.82
N ILE A 490 -2.71 18.38 3.51
CA ILE A 490 -1.60 17.47 3.82
C ILE A 490 -1.77 16.99 5.26
N MET A 491 -2.06 15.70 5.41
CA MET A 491 -2.22 15.02 6.70
C MET A 491 -0.92 14.33 7.08
N VAL A 492 -0.53 14.43 8.35
CA VAL A 492 0.68 13.81 8.88
C VAL A 492 0.42 13.03 10.16
N THR A 493 1.25 12.03 10.41
CA THR A 493 1.30 11.34 11.71
C THR A 493 2.66 10.68 11.93
N THR A 494 3.02 10.48 13.20
CA THR A 494 4.20 9.72 13.64
C THR A 494 3.77 8.70 14.69
N PHE A 495 4.15 7.43 14.50
CA PHE A 495 3.71 6.32 15.35
C PHE A 495 4.77 5.22 15.44
N CYS A 496 4.58 4.26 16.34
CA CYS A 496 5.50 3.14 16.52
C CYS A 496 4.92 1.86 15.92
N VAL A 497 5.71 1.16 15.12
CA VAL A 497 5.32 -0.09 14.47
C VAL A 497 5.89 -1.27 15.26
N PRO A 498 5.05 -2.23 15.71
CA PRO A 498 5.50 -3.46 16.36
C PRO A 498 6.29 -4.39 15.40
N PRO A 499 6.95 -5.45 15.90
CA PRO A 499 7.59 -6.44 15.06
C PRO A 499 6.59 -7.45 14.49
N THR A 500 6.94 -8.01 13.33
CA THR A 500 6.31 -9.22 12.78
C THR A 500 6.93 -10.50 13.38
N SER A 501 6.39 -11.67 13.05
CA SER A 501 7.04 -12.96 13.30
C SER A 501 8.20 -13.27 12.34
N SER A 502 8.40 -12.46 11.30
CA SER A 502 9.47 -12.64 10.32
C SER A 502 10.70 -11.85 10.74
N SER A 503 11.77 -12.55 11.10
CA SER A 503 13.06 -11.92 11.38
C SER A 503 13.63 -11.16 10.18
N GLY A 504 13.36 -11.64 8.96
CA GLY A 504 13.78 -10.98 7.72
C GLY A 504 13.12 -9.61 7.56
N VAL A 505 11.79 -9.53 7.73
CA VAL A 505 11.04 -8.26 7.66
C VAL A 505 11.46 -7.32 8.78
N ASN A 506 11.61 -7.84 10.00
CA ASN A 506 12.02 -7.02 11.13
C ASN A 506 13.43 -6.45 10.96
N SER A 507 14.35 -7.21 10.37
CA SER A 507 15.73 -6.75 10.13
C SER A 507 15.81 -5.82 8.93
N GLY A 508 15.10 -6.14 7.85
CA GLY A 508 15.05 -5.36 6.61
C GLY A 508 14.37 -4.00 6.84
N SER A 509 13.28 -3.96 7.60
CA SER A 509 12.52 -2.74 7.88
C SER A 509 12.82 -2.11 9.23
N GLY A 510 13.76 -2.65 10.04
CA GLY A 510 14.10 -2.10 11.35
C GLY A 510 12.93 -2.07 12.35
N LEU A 511 12.20 -3.18 12.48
CA LEU A 511 11.05 -3.32 13.38
C LEU A 511 11.38 -4.09 14.67
N PRO A 512 10.82 -3.71 15.84
CA PRO A 512 9.95 -2.56 16.03
C PRO A 512 10.69 -1.24 15.83
N GLY A 513 10.00 -0.23 15.34
CA GLY A 513 10.62 1.03 14.98
C GLY A 513 9.63 2.15 14.78
N PRO A 514 10.14 3.40 14.69
CA PRO A 514 9.32 4.56 14.37
C PRO A 514 8.81 4.50 12.93
N SER A 515 7.68 5.17 12.73
CA SER A 515 7.10 5.42 11.43
C SER A 515 6.63 6.86 11.33
N ARG A 516 6.76 7.44 10.15
CA ARG A 516 6.21 8.74 9.76
C ARG A 516 5.45 8.57 8.46
N VAL A 517 4.25 9.11 8.41
CA VAL A 517 3.44 9.13 7.19
C VAL A 517 3.00 10.56 6.93
N THR A 518 3.17 10.97 5.67
CA THR A 518 2.61 12.19 5.09
C THR A 518 1.68 11.75 3.98
N ILE A 519 0.46 12.30 3.94
CA ILE A 519 -0.55 11.98 2.94
C ILE A 519 -1.10 13.30 2.41
N GLU A 520 -0.91 13.53 1.12
CA GLU A 520 -1.63 14.55 0.36
C GLU A 520 -2.95 13.97 -0.10
N MET A 521 -4.02 14.75 0.01
CA MET A 521 -5.37 14.32 -0.36
C MET A 521 -6.04 15.36 -1.23
N GLU A 522 -7.01 14.92 -2.03
CA GLU A 522 -8.05 15.77 -2.60
C GLU A 522 -9.32 15.61 -1.76
N SER A 523 -9.88 16.71 -1.28
CA SER A 523 -11.01 16.73 -0.37
C SER A 523 -12.23 17.38 -1.01
N SER A 524 -13.39 16.74 -0.89
CA SER A 524 -14.67 17.26 -1.36
C SER A 524 -15.71 17.22 -0.25
N LEU A 525 -16.35 18.37 -0.01
CA LEU A 525 -17.44 18.50 0.97
C LEU A 525 -18.79 18.20 0.32
N ASN A 526 -19.56 17.31 0.95
CA ASN A 526 -20.90 16.94 0.50
C ASN A 526 -21.97 17.60 1.40
N TYR A 527 -22.95 18.27 0.81
CA TYR A 527 -23.94 19.13 1.49
C TYR A 527 -25.34 18.53 1.54
#